data_AF-A0A3A0G0J6-F1
#
_entry.id   AF-A0A3A0G0J6-F1
#
_cell.length_a   1.000
_cell.length_b   1.000
_cell.length_c   1.000
_cell.angle_alpha   90.00
_cell.angle_beta   90.00
_cell.angle_gamma   90.00
#
_symmetry.space_group_name_H-M   'P 1'
#
loop_
_entity.id
_entity.type
_entity.pdbx_description
1 polymer ?
#
loop_
_entity_poly.entity_id
_entity_poly.type
_entity_poly.pdbx_seq_one_letter_code
_entity_poly.pdbx_strand_id
1 'polypeptide(L)'
;MNEQSIGTEVESRHLWDHLEEFVRGHIQQFVQRLLVEEVTMRLGRAKSARRAAVDAPEGYRNGYGKPRKLALTCGTITVQRPRVRGLTERFVSRVLPLFKRRTKQVGELLPQLYLHGLALGDFELALRGLLGAGAPLSPASLQRLKAQWQHEYEAWKRRRLEEVEVVYVWADGLYVKAGLEAGKAALLVLIGALTDGRKVVLAVESGQRESKESWGAVLRDLRARGLKPWRCTIADGHLGIWAALAEQQPAAAEQRCWNHRIVNVLDAIPKKHQMAASTLLKTMPYAETHVECERLRDQFSHRYRMLAPKAVERLHADWERLVTFYQFPKDHWPHVRTTNVVESPFAAVRLRTRAGKRYQRVESATALIWKVLQVAERTFRRLNAPELLPAVYAGTPYVDGVQSPHVIRQEVAA
;
A
#
# COMPACT_ATOMS: atom_id res chain seq x y z
N MET A 1 -78.39 -7.09 -15.57
CA MET A 1 -78.10 -6.83 -14.15
C MET A 1 -76.73 -7.42 -13.90
N ASN A 2 -75.71 -6.57 -13.78
CA ASN A 2 -74.29 -6.96 -13.77
C ASN A 2 -73.94 -7.64 -12.43
N GLU A 3 -73.52 -8.90 -12.47
CA GLU A 3 -72.75 -9.51 -11.40
C GLU A 3 -71.31 -9.02 -11.49
N GLN A 4 -70.91 -8.21 -10.51
CA GLN A 4 -69.55 -7.73 -10.35
C GLN A 4 -68.66 -8.86 -9.84
N SER A 5 -67.68 -9.26 -10.66
CA SER A 5 -66.53 -10.04 -10.24
C SER A 5 -65.67 -9.17 -9.31
N ILE A 6 -65.68 -9.49 -8.02
CA ILE A 6 -64.78 -8.90 -7.02
C ILE A 6 -63.42 -9.60 -7.16
N GLY A 7 -62.56 -9.03 -8.00
CA GLY A 7 -61.14 -9.37 -8.00
C GLY A 7 -60.53 -8.96 -6.66
N THR A 8 -60.05 -9.93 -5.90
CA THR A 8 -59.26 -9.69 -4.69
C THR A 8 -57.90 -9.14 -5.10
N GLU A 9 -57.72 -7.82 -4.99
CA GLU A 9 -56.39 -7.20 -5.08
C GLU A 9 -55.52 -7.76 -3.95
N VAL A 10 -54.55 -8.61 -4.32
CA VAL A 10 -53.53 -9.08 -3.39
C VAL A 10 -52.60 -7.91 -3.14
N GLU A 11 -52.81 -7.19 -2.04
CA GLU A 11 -51.92 -6.12 -1.61
C GLU A 11 -50.47 -6.64 -1.49
N SER A 12 -49.57 -5.98 -2.21
CA SER A 12 -48.14 -6.26 -2.14
C SER A 12 -47.64 -5.98 -0.72
N ARG A 13 -46.96 -6.96 -0.11
CA ARG A 13 -46.37 -6.78 1.22
C ARG A 13 -45.39 -5.62 1.21
N HIS A 14 -45.63 -4.61 2.05
CA HIS A 14 -44.69 -3.52 2.34
C HIS A 14 -43.49 -4.08 3.14
N LEU A 15 -42.56 -4.71 2.43
CA LEU A 15 -41.36 -5.35 3.00
C LEU A 15 -40.13 -4.43 3.02
N TRP A 16 -40.20 -3.26 2.38
CA TRP A 16 -39.03 -2.39 2.15
C TRP A 16 -38.28 -2.05 3.43
N ASP A 17 -38.99 -1.60 4.46
CA ASP A 17 -38.40 -1.18 5.74
C ASP A 17 -37.78 -2.34 6.53
N HIS A 18 -38.17 -3.58 6.23
CA HIS A 18 -37.70 -4.81 6.90
C HIS A 18 -36.96 -5.77 5.96
N LEU A 19 -36.61 -5.31 4.75
CA LEU A 19 -36.09 -6.17 3.69
C LEU A 19 -34.80 -6.89 4.13
N GLU A 20 -33.90 -6.16 4.78
CA GLU A 20 -32.65 -6.74 5.29
C GLU A 20 -32.87 -7.81 6.37
N GLU A 21 -33.81 -7.58 7.28
CA GLU A 21 -34.12 -8.54 8.35
C GLU A 21 -34.76 -9.80 7.75
N PHE A 22 -35.69 -9.63 6.81
CA PHE A 22 -36.34 -10.71 6.09
C PHE A 22 -35.35 -11.58 5.32
N VAL A 23 -34.48 -10.97 4.53
CA VAL A 23 -33.43 -11.67 3.76
C VAL A 23 -32.46 -12.39 4.69
N ARG A 24 -32.02 -11.73 5.77
CA ARG A 24 -31.10 -12.32 6.75
C ARG A 24 -31.72 -13.51 7.48
N GLY A 25 -33.02 -13.48 7.77
CA GLY A 25 -33.77 -14.61 8.30
C GLY A 25 -33.73 -15.82 7.38
N HIS A 26 -33.95 -15.63 6.07
CA HIS A 26 -33.89 -16.70 5.07
C HIS A 26 -32.48 -17.28 4.94
N ILE A 27 -31.45 -16.43 4.95
CA ILE A 27 -30.05 -16.88 4.94
C ILE A 27 -29.73 -17.70 6.19
N GLN A 28 -30.19 -17.27 7.38
CA GLN A 28 -30.00 -18.03 8.61
C GLN A 28 -30.64 -19.41 8.53
N GLN A 29 -31.89 -19.49 8.07
CA GLN A 29 -32.59 -20.77 7.90
C GLN A 29 -31.88 -21.67 6.89
N PHE A 30 -31.43 -21.12 5.77
CA PHE A 30 -30.68 -21.86 4.75
C PHE A 30 -29.37 -22.44 5.30
N VAL A 31 -28.55 -21.63 5.98
CA VAL A 31 -27.30 -22.09 6.60
C VAL A 31 -27.59 -23.15 7.68
N GLN A 32 -28.65 -22.98 8.46
CA GLN A 32 -29.05 -23.97 9.47
C GLN A 32 -29.45 -25.31 8.82
N ARG A 33 -30.14 -25.29 7.67
CA ARG A 33 -30.46 -26.49 6.89
C ARG A 33 -29.21 -27.17 6.38
N LEU A 34 -28.27 -26.44 5.77
CA LEU A 34 -26.99 -26.99 5.30
C LEU A 34 -26.23 -27.74 6.41
N LEU A 35 -26.22 -27.21 7.63
CA LEU A 35 -25.58 -27.90 8.77
C LEU A 35 -26.28 -29.21 9.14
N VAL A 36 -27.61 -29.25 9.05
CA VAL A 36 -28.40 -30.46 9.33
C VAL A 36 -28.26 -31.48 8.20
N GLU A 37 -28.21 -31.01 6.95
CA GLU A 37 -27.95 -31.83 5.76
C GLU A 37 -26.55 -32.45 5.81
N GLU A 38 -25.53 -31.72 6.24
CA GLU A 38 -24.18 -32.27 6.46
C GLU A 38 -24.18 -33.47 7.42
N VAL A 39 -24.93 -33.37 8.51
CA VAL A 39 -25.09 -34.52 9.43
C VAL A 39 -25.92 -35.64 8.82
N THR A 40 -26.91 -35.31 8.00
CA THR A 40 -27.72 -36.29 7.28
C THR A 40 -26.88 -37.08 6.29
N MET A 41 -26.01 -36.40 5.52
CA MET A 41 -25.02 -37.03 4.65
C MET A 41 -24.03 -37.87 5.47
N ARG A 42 -23.52 -37.36 6.61
CA ARG A 42 -22.56 -38.10 7.44
C ARG A 42 -23.13 -39.39 8.03
N LEU A 43 -24.42 -39.41 8.38
CA LEU A 43 -25.11 -40.55 8.98
C LEU A 43 -25.85 -41.43 7.96
N GLY A 44 -25.95 -41.00 6.70
CA GLY A 44 -26.68 -41.69 5.64
C GLY A 44 -28.19 -41.82 5.86
N ARG A 45 -28.78 -41.02 6.76
CA ARG A 45 -30.22 -41.14 7.12
C ARG A 45 -30.81 -39.84 7.64
N ALA A 46 -32.08 -39.60 7.36
CA ALA A 46 -32.84 -38.47 7.87
C ALA A 46 -33.00 -38.50 9.40
N LYS A 47 -33.50 -37.40 9.99
CA LYS A 47 -33.81 -37.34 11.42
C LYS A 47 -34.91 -38.36 11.73
N SER A 48 -34.75 -39.12 12.81
CA SER A 48 -35.69 -40.16 13.27
C SER A 48 -35.88 -41.36 12.34
N ALA A 49 -35.21 -41.43 11.19
CA ALA A 49 -35.19 -42.62 10.35
C ALA A 49 -34.46 -43.76 11.07
N ARG A 50 -35.05 -44.97 11.06
CA ARG A 50 -34.43 -46.16 11.65
C ARG A 50 -33.16 -46.55 10.88
N ARG A 51 -32.23 -47.21 11.58
CA ARG A 51 -31.05 -47.80 10.96
C ARG A 51 -31.51 -49.06 10.20
N ALA A 52 -31.40 -49.05 8.87
CA ALA A 52 -31.97 -50.09 8.02
C ALA A 52 -31.04 -51.29 7.75
N ALA A 53 -29.73 -51.19 8.04
CA ALA A 53 -28.74 -52.22 7.72
C ALA A 53 -27.65 -52.35 8.80
N VAL A 54 -27.00 -53.53 8.83
CA VAL A 54 -25.87 -53.86 9.71
C VAL A 54 -24.66 -52.94 9.42
N ASP A 55 -24.45 -52.57 8.15
CA ASP A 55 -23.33 -51.72 7.69
C ASP A 55 -23.65 -50.21 7.70
N ALA A 56 -24.74 -49.80 8.34
CA ALA A 56 -25.14 -48.40 8.29
C ALA A 56 -24.18 -47.49 9.08
N PRO A 57 -23.88 -46.27 8.57
CA PRO A 57 -22.90 -45.37 9.19
C PRO A 57 -23.09 -45.20 10.69
N GLU A 58 -21.97 -45.28 11.42
CA GLU A 58 -21.93 -45.14 12.88
C GLU A 58 -22.49 -43.80 13.38
N GLY A 59 -22.82 -43.76 14.67
CA GLY A 59 -23.21 -42.54 15.37
C GLY A 59 -24.69 -42.15 15.32
N TYR A 60 -25.03 -41.14 16.11
CA TYR A 60 -26.38 -40.64 16.33
C TYR A 60 -26.41 -39.14 16.60
N ARG A 61 -27.53 -38.50 16.27
CA ARG A 61 -27.76 -37.06 16.52
C ARG A 61 -27.95 -36.84 18.03
N ASN A 62 -27.25 -35.86 18.60
CA ASN A 62 -27.33 -35.53 20.03
C ASN A 62 -27.71 -34.05 20.24
N GLY A 63 -28.80 -33.65 19.59
CA GLY A 63 -29.31 -32.28 19.62
C GLY A 63 -28.31 -31.26 19.03
N TYR A 64 -28.36 -30.05 19.55
CA TYR A 64 -27.57 -28.93 19.06
C TYR A 64 -26.63 -28.38 20.13
N GLY A 65 -25.54 -27.75 19.70
CA GLY A 65 -24.71 -26.91 20.57
C GLY A 65 -25.39 -25.59 20.93
N LYS A 66 -24.72 -24.78 21.77
CA LYS A 66 -25.18 -23.43 22.10
C LYS A 66 -25.35 -22.59 20.82
N PRO A 67 -26.37 -21.71 20.75
CA PRO A 67 -26.50 -20.72 19.68
C PRO A 67 -25.22 -19.93 19.50
N ARG A 68 -24.89 -19.64 18.25
CA ARG A 68 -23.64 -18.99 17.91
C ARG A 68 -23.82 -17.97 16.79
N LYS A 69 -23.29 -16.77 17.02
CA LYS A 69 -23.23 -15.72 16.00
C LYS A 69 -22.16 -16.03 14.95
N LEU A 70 -22.55 -15.92 13.69
CA LEU A 70 -21.70 -16.07 12.50
C LEU A 70 -21.84 -14.80 11.65
N ALA A 71 -20.75 -14.05 11.48
CA ALA A 71 -20.76 -12.87 10.63
C ALA A 71 -20.54 -13.23 9.15
N LEU A 72 -21.47 -12.78 8.31
CA LEU A 72 -21.45 -12.81 6.84
C LEU A 72 -21.38 -11.38 6.32
N THR A 73 -21.12 -11.19 5.02
CA THR A 73 -21.13 -9.85 4.39
C THR A 73 -22.52 -9.22 4.36
N CYS A 74 -23.58 -10.04 4.29
CA CYS A 74 -24.98 -9.64 4.49
C CYS A 74 -25.39 -9.54 5.97
N GLY A 75 -24.39 -9.54 6.86
CA GLY A 75 -24.54 -9.37 8.29
C GLY A 75 -24.59 -10.64 9.13
N THR A 76 -24.83 -10.46 10.43
CA THR A 76 -24.66 -11.53 11.41
C THR A 76 -25.91 -12.36 11.59
N ILE A 77 -25.77 -13.68 11.44
CA ILE A 77 -26.82 -14.67 11.71
C ILE A 77 -26.50 -15.47 12.97
N THR A 78 -27.52 -16.09 13.56
CA THR A 78 -27.38 -17.01 14.70
C THR A 78 -27.68 -18.43 14.25
N VAL A 79 -26.70 -19.33 14.39
CA VAL A 79 -26.84 -20.74 14.01
C VAL A 79 -26.52 -21.64 15.18
N GLN A 80 -27.10 -22.84 15.16
CA GLN A 80 -26.86 -23.89 16.12
C GLN A 80 -26.21 -25.08 15.43
N ARG A 81 -25.00 -25.45 15.86
CA ARG A 81 -24.28 -26.58 15.27
C ARG A 81 -24.92 -27.90 15.73
N PRO A 82 -25.35 -28.78 14.82
CA PRO A 82 -25.81 -30.11 15.19
C PRO A 82 -24.66 -30.92 15.82
N ARG A 83 -24.98 -31.73 16.83
CA ARG A 83 -24.02 -32.61 17.48
C ARG A 83 -24.24 -34.05 17.04
N VAL A 84 -23.15 -34.75 16.78
CA VAL A 84 -23.14 -36.19 16.51
C VAL A 84 -22.29 -36.87 17.57
N ARG A 85 -22.76 -37.99 18.11
CA ARG A 85 -22.04 -38.87 19.06
C ARG A 85 -22.02 -40.29 18.52
N GLY A 86 -21.24 -41.17 19.17
CA GLY A 86 -21.11 -42.58 18.77
C GLY A 86 -20.36 -42.78 17.45
N LEU A 87 -19.44 -41.86 17.14
CA LEU A 87 -18.47 -41.98 16.04
C LEU A 87 -17.10 -42.27 16.66
N THR A 88 -16.26 -43.04 15.96
CA THR A 88 -14.85 -43.27 16.31
C THR A 88 -14.09 -41.94 16.44
N GLU A 89 -14.34 -41.03 15.49
CA GLU A 89 -13.76 -39.69 15.48
C GLU A 89 -14.80 -38.61 15.78
N ARG A 90 -14.34 -37.53 16.42
CA ARG A 90 -15.20 -36.38 16.68
C ARG A 90 -15.68 -35.76 15.37
N PHE A 91 -17.00 -35.65 15.20
CA PHE A 91 -17.57 -34.91 14.08
C PHE A 91 -17.11 -33.44 14.08
N VAL A 92 -16.42 -33.03 13.02
CA VAL A 92 -16.07 -31.65 12.71
C VAL A 92 -16.78 -31.25 11.42
N SER A 93 -17.55 -30.17 11.48
CA SER A 93 -18.32 -29.68 10.33
C SER A 93 -17.36 -29.01 9.36
N ARG A 94 -17.46 -29.38 8.08
CA ARG A 94 -16.76 -28.75 6.96
C ARG A 94 -17.48 -27.46 6.55
N VAL A 95 -18.81 -27.40 6.70
CA VAL A 95 -19.63 -26.20 6.45
C VAL A 95 -19.32 -25.10 7.48
N LEU A 96 -19.27 -25.43 8.78
CA LEU A 96 -18.92 -24.52 9.86
C LEU A 96 -17.85 -25.14 10.79
N PRO A 97 -16.55 -24.94 10.46
CA PRO A 97 -15.46 -25.46 11.28
C PRO A 97 -15.49 -24.92 12.71
N LEU A 98 -14.86 -25.68 13.61
CA LEU A 98 -14.74 -25.31 15.01
C LEU A 98 -14.10 -23.92 15.15
N PHE A 99 -14.60 -23.13 16.11
CA PHE A 99 -14.08 -21.81 16.49
C PHE A 99 -14.18 -20.69 15.44
N LYS A 100 -14.58 -20.95 14.18
CA LYS A 100 -14.78 -19.91 13.14
C LYS A 100 -16.05 -19.07 13.35
N ARG A 101 -15.91 -17.78 13.68
CA ARG A 101 -17.05 -16.86 13.98
C ARG A 101 -17.44 -15.93 12.83
N ARG A 102 -16.72 -16.00 11.71
CA ARG A 102 -16.91 -15.15 10.53
C ARG A 102 -16.47 -15.89 9.27
N THR A 103 -17.01 -15.52 8.12
CA THR A 103 -16.54 -16.04 6.83
C THR A 103 -15.17 -15.49 6.44
N LYS A 104 -14.56 -16.09 5.41
CA LYS A 104 -13.28 -15.64 4.84
C LYS A 104 -13.38 -14.19 4.35
N GLN A 105 -14.45 -13.87 3.61
CA GLN A 105 -14.71 -12.55 3.04
C GLN A 105 -14.81 -11.47 4.12
N VAL A 106 -15.57 -11.72 5.20
CA VAL A 106 -15.62 -10.79 6.34
C VAL A 106 -14.25 -10.68 7.00
N GLY A 107 -13.49 -11.77 7.10
CA GLY A 107 -12.13 -11.75 7.63
C GLY A 107 -11.17 -10.88 6.80
N GLU A 108 -11.31 -10.86 5.48
CA GLU A 108 -10.47 -10.11 4.54
C GLU A 108 -10.86 -8.63 4.43
N LEU A 109 -12.13 -8.30 4.64
CA LEU A 109 -12.62 -6.92 4.65
C LEU A 109 -12.03 -6.10 5.80
N LEU A 110 -11.82 -6.72 6.97
CA LEU A 110 -11.34 -6.04 8.17
C LEU A 110 -9.95 -5.40 7.99
N PRO A 111 -8.93 -6.10 7.47
CA PRO A 111 -7.68 -5.49 7.04
C PRO A 111 -7.86 -4.29 6.11
N GLN A 112 -8.72 -4.41 5.10
CA GLN A 112 -8.90 -3.36 4.09
C GLN A 112 -9.48 -2.09 4.73
N LEU A 113 -10.58 -2.22 5.48
CA LEU A 113 -11.21 -1.12 6.20
C LEU A 113 -10.24 -0.43 7.18
N TYR A 114 -9.37 -1.20 7.83
CA TYR A 114 -8.36 -0.66 8.73
C TYR A 114 -7.25 0.12 7.98
N LEU A 115 -6.81 -0.40 6.82
CA LEU A 115 -5.79 0.24 5.99
C LEU A 115 -6.32 1.49 5.28
N HIS A 116 -7.61 1.54 4.97
CA HIS A 116 -8.28 2.71 4.37
C HIS A 116 -8.59 3.85 5.36
N GLY A 117 -8.09 3.76 6.59
CA GLY A 117 -7.99 4.92 7.48
C GLY A 117 -9.06 5.04 8.56
N LEU A 118 -9.99 4.09 8.69
CA LEU A 118 -10.93 4.09 9.83
C LEU A 118 -10.18 4.02 11.17
N ALA A 119 -10.48 4.93 12.09
CA ALA A 119 -9.94 4.85 13.44
C ALA A 119 -10.45 3.59 14.15
N LEU A 120 -9.80 3.19 15.25
CA LEU A 120 -10.18 1.98 15.97
C LEU A 120 -11.64 2.03 16.47
N GLY A 121 -12.09 3.19 16.93
CA GLY A 121 -13.48 3.40 17.38
C GLY A 121 -14.47 3.40 16.23
N ASP A 122 -14.13 4.07 15.11
CA ASP A 122 -15.00 4.15 13.92
C ASP A 122 -15.20 2.78 13.27
N PHE A 123 -14.21 1.91 13.39
CA PHE A 123 -14.27 0.55 12.88
C PHE A 123 -15.38 -0.27 13.53
N GLU A 124 -15.51 -0.19 14.85
CA GLU A 124 -16.57 -0.89 15.57
C GLU A 124 -17.95 -0.34 15.20
N LEU A 125 -18.08 0.99 15.06
CA LEU A 125 -19.33 1.63 14.65
C LEU A 125 -19.73 1.24 13.22
N ALA A 126 -18.83 1.41 12.24
CA ALA A 126 -19.08 1.09 10.84
C ALA A 126 -19.43 -0.39 10.64
N LEU A 127 -18.71 -1.29 11.32
CA LEU A 127 -18.97 -2.72 11.19
C LEU A 127 -20.18 -3.19 11.98
N ARG A 128 -20.57 -2.53 13.07
CA ARG A 128 -21.87 -2.80 13.70
C ARG A 128 -23.01 -2.36 12.79
N GLY A 129 -22.85 -1.25 12.06
CA GLY A 129 -23.81 -0.83 11.04
C GLY A 129 -23.94 -1.85 9.91
N LEU A 130 -22.81 -2.28 9.34
CA LEU A 130 -22.80 -3.20 8.19
C LEU A 130 -23.11 -4.66 8.57
N LEU A 131 -22.57 -5.15 9.69
CA LEU A 131 -22.65 -6.56 10.08
C LEU A 131 -23.67 -6.83 11.19
N GLY A 132 -24.29 -5.79 11.76
CA GLY A 132 -25.18 -5.85 12.92
C GLY A 132 -24.46 -5.79 14.27
N ALA A 133 -25.18 -5.37 15.32
CA ALA A 133 -24.66 -5.16 16.68
C ALA A 133 -24.02 -6.41 17.32
N GLY A 134 -24.28 -7.61 16.77
CA GLY A 134 -23.71 -8.88 17.22
C GLY A 134 -22.40 -9.29 16.56
N ALA A 135 -21.82 -8.48 15.67
CA ALA A 135 -20.61 -8.82 14.94
C ALA A 135 -19.44 -9.13 15.92
N PRO A 136 -18.81 -10.31 15.84
CA PRO A 136 -17.77 -10.74 16.77
C PRO A 136 -16.42 -10.09 16.42
N LEU A 137 -16.36 -8.77 16.49
CA LEU A 137 -15.19 -7.95 16.20
C LEU A 137 -14.62 -7.41 17.50
N SER A 138 -13.64 -8.12 18.05
CA SER A 138 -12.97 -7.70 19.27
C SER A 138 -11.66 -6.96 18.96
N PRO A 139 -11.20 -6.07 19.85
CA PRO A 139 -9.85 -5.50 19.81
C PRO A 139 -8.74 -6.56 19.62
N ALA A 140 -8.93 -7.75 20.20
CA ALA A 140 -8.02 -8.89 20.03
C ALA A 140 -7.89 -9.37 18.57
N SER A 141 -8.91 -9.18 17.72
CA SER A 141 -8.83 -9.51 16.30
C SER A 141 -7.90 -8.57 15.54
N LEU A 142 -7.87 -7.29 15.91
CA LEU A 142 -6.96 -6.31 15.32
C LEU A 142 -5.54 -6.45 15.85
N GLN A 143 -5.35 -6.80 17.12
CA GLN A 143 -4.04 -7.15 17.65
C GLN A 143 -3.42 -8.33 16.91
N ARG A 144 -4.18 -9.41 16.68
CA ARG A 144 -3.73 -10.55 15.86
C ARG A 144 -3.37 -10.14 14.44
N LEU A 145 -4.15 -9.25 13.83
CA LEU A 145 -3.85 -8.73 12.49
C LEU A 145 -2.54 -7.95 12.44
N LYS A 146 -2.29 -7.08 13.43
CA LYS A 146 -1.00 -6.36 13.53
C LYS A 146 0.17 -7.31 13.72
N ALA A 147 0.02 -8.33 14.56
CA ALA A 147 1.05 -9.35 14.77
C ALA A 147 1.33 -10.13 13.48
N GLN A 148 0.29 -10.46 12.71
CA GLN A 148 0.43 -11.07 11.40
C GLN A 148 1.22 -10.15 10.45
N TRP A 149 0.88 -8.87 10.36
CA TRP A 149 1.62 -7.93 9.50
C TRP A 149 3.07 -7.74 9.92
N GLN A 150 3.38 -7.79 11.22
CA GLN A 150 4.78 -7.80 11.66
C GLN A 150 5.52 -9.01 11.10
N HIS A 151 4.93 -10.20 11.21
CA HIS A 151 5.56 -11.41 10.67
C HIS A 151 5.73 -11.35 9.14
N GLU A 152 4.71 -10.88 8.42
CA GLU A 152 4.79 -10.67 6.97
C GLU A 152 5.86 -9.63 6.59
N TYR A 153 5.99 -8.55 7.36
CA TYR A 153 7.02 -7.53 7.18
C TYR A 153 8.43 -8.11 7.39
N GLU A 154 8.66 -8.88 8.46
CA GLU A 154 9.97 -9.52 8.70
C GLU A 154 10.35 -10.49 7.58
N ALA A 155 9.38 -11.27 7.08
CA ALA A 155 9.60 -12.17 5.95
C ALA A 155 9.90 -11.39 4.66
N TRP A 156 9.13 -10.34 4.37
CA TRP A 156 9.34 -9.47 3.21
C TRP A 156 10.69 -8.75 3.27
N LYS A 157 11.09 -8.27 4.46
CA LYS A 157 12.36 -7.57 4.68
C LYS A 157 13.54 -8.48 4.34
N ARG A 158 13.48 -9.76 4.66
CA ARG A 158 14.54 -10.75 4.37
C ARG A 158 14.51 -11.34 2.96
N ARG A 159 13.56 -10.92 2.11
CA ARG A 159 13.45 -11.48 0.77
C ARG A 159 14.72 -11.21 -0.05
N ARG A 160 15.04 -12.18 -0.88
CA ARG A 160 16.07 -12.12 -1.92
C ARG A 160 15.67 -11.14 -3.03
N LEU A 161 16.65 -10.39 -3.55
CA LEU A 161 16.45 -9.31 -4.54
C LEU A 161 17.30 -9.50 -5.80
N GLU A 162 17.95 -10.65 -6.00
CA GLU A 162 18.85 -10.89 -7.15
C GLU A 162 18.15 -10.83 -8.50
N GLU A 163 16.87 -11.23 -8.54
CA GLU A 163 16.04 -11.22 -9.73
C GLU A 163 15.32 -9.88 -9.95
N VAL A 164 15.47 -8.93 -9.03
CA VAL A 164 14.79 -7.64 -9.09
C VAL A 164 15.66 -6.64 -9.83
N GLU A 165 15.39 -6.45 -11.12
CA GLU A 165 16.12 -5.52 -11.97
C GLU A 165 15.59 -4.09 -11.83
N VAL A 166 16.22 -3.31 -10.96
CA VAL A 166 15.83 -1.92 -10.68
C VAL A 166 16.59 -0.94 -11.57
N VAL A 167 15.86 -0.04 -12.24
CA VAL A 167 16.40 1.01 -13.11
C VAL A 167 16.54 2.33 -12.36
N TYR A 168 15.49 2.75 -11.67
CA TYR A 168 15.43 4.00 -10.91
C TYR A 168 14.98 3.73 -9.47
N VAL A 169 15.45 4.54 -8.53
CA VAL A 169 15.02 4.49 -7.13
C VAL A 169 14.57 5.86 -6.67
N TRP A 170 13.41 5.95 -6.03
CA TRP A 170 12.96 7.13 -5.31
C TRP A 170 13.17 6.94 -3.81
N ALA A 171 13.78 7.93 -3.16
CA ALA A 171 14.07 7.93 -1.73
C ALA A 171 13.41 9.13 -1.04
N ASP A 172 12.74 8.86 0.09
CA ASP A 172 12.20 9.91 0.94
C ASP A 172 12.03 9.43 2.40
N GLY A 173 12.03 10.39 3.32
CA GLY A 173 11.84 10.20 4.75
C GLY A 173 10.42 10.56 5.20
N LEU A 174 9.77 9.65 5.91
CA LEU A 174 8.47 9.86 6.52
C LEU A 174 8.59 9.98 8.04
N TYR A 175 8.44 11.20 8.55
CA TYR A 175 8.38 11.43 9.99
C TYR A 175 7.05 10.99 10.59
N VAL A 176 7.10 10.01 11.50
CA VAL A 176 5.93 9.50 12.22
C VAL A 176 6.02 9.76 13.72
N LYS A 177 4.88 10.07 14.33
CA LYS A 177 4.75 10.17 15.80
C LYS A 177 4.63 8.76 16.39
N ALA A 178 5.76 8.11 16.64
CA ALA A 178 5.83 6.75 17.19
C ALA A 178 6.93 6.64 18.25
N GLY A 179 6.73 5.78 19.26
CA GLY A 179 7.67 5.54 20.36
C GLY A 179 7.26 6.20 21.68
N LEU A 180 8.02 5.97 22.75
CA LEU A 180 7.81 6.58 24.07
C LEU A 180 8.40 7.99 24.16
N GLU A 181 9.52 8.25 23.46
CA GLU A 181 10.22 9.54 23.44
C GLU A 181 9.53 10.59 22.56
N ALA A 182 9.61 11.88 22.95
CA ALA A 182 8.95 12.99 22.25
C ALA A 182 9.41 13.20 20.79
N GLY A 183 10.48 12.51 20.35
CA GLY A 183 11.00 12.56 18.99
C GLY A 183 10.06 11.92 17.95
N LYS A 184 10.08 12.46 16.73
CA LYS A 184 9.48 11.80 15.57
C LYS A 184 10.48 10.77 15.04
N ALA A 185 10.07 9.51 14.89
CA ALA A 185 10.88 8.53 14.19
C ALA A 185 10.84 8.83 12.68
N ALA A 186 11.98 8.72 12.00
CA ALA A 186 12.06 8.87 10.55
C ALA A 186 11.97 7.49 9.90
N LEU A 187 10.94 7.24 9.10
CA LEU A 187 10.86 6.04 8.28
C LEU A 187 11.47 6.33 6.92
N LEU A 188 12.57 5.65 6.59
CA LEU A 188 13.26 5.75 5.33
C LEU A 188 12.60 4.81 4.33
N VAL A 189 12.09 5.35 3.21
CA VAL A 189 11.37 4.57 2.21
C VAL A 189 12.09 4.64 0.88
N LEU A 190 12.25 3.47 0.24
CA LEU A 190 12.77 3.35 -1.12
C LEU A 190 11.72 2.66 -2.00
N ILE A 191 11.41 3.28 -3.13
CA ILE A 191 10.58 2.70 -4.21
C ILE A 191 11.44 2.55 -5.45
N GLY A 192 11.44 1.37 -6.07
CA GLY A 192 12.20 1.08 -7.28
C GLY A 192 11.31 0.98 -8.51
N ALA A 193 11.78 1.45 -9.66
CA ALA A 193 11.25 1.14 -10.98
C ALA A 193 11.92 -0.12 -11.53
N LEU A 194 11.15 -1.09 -11.99
CA LEU A 194 11.65 -2.30 -12.63
C LEU A 194 11.84 -2.10 -14.14
N THR A 195 12.56 -3.02 -14.79
CA THR A 195 12.76 -3.05 -16.25
C THR A 195 11.46 -3.17 -17.06
N ASP A 196 10.36 -3.61 -16.47
CA ASP A 196 9.03 -3.67 -17.09
C ASP A 196 8.13 -2.44 -16.80
N GLY A 197 8.70 -1.43 -16.16
CA GLY A 197 8.03 -0.18 -15.78
C GLY A 197 7.13 -0.26 -14.55
N ARG A 198 6.98 -1.41 -13.90
CA ARG A 198 6.31 -1.48 -12.58
C ARG A 198 7.15 -0.77 -11.53
N LYS A 199 6.47 -0.21 -10.53
CA LYS A 199 7.11 0.41 -9.36
C LYS A 199 6.84 -0.47 -8.15
N VAL A 200 7.86 -0.75 -7.37
CA VAL A 200 7.78 -1.64 -6.21
C VAL A 200 8.42 -1.00 -4.99
N VAL A 201 7.88 -1.24 -3.81
CA VAL A 201 8.54 -0.85 -2.56
C VAL A 201 9.76 -1.77 -2.36
N LEU A 202 10.92 -1.18 -2.11
CA LEU A 202 12.18 -1.87 -1.88
C LEU A 202 12.56 -1.91 -0.40
N ALA A 203 12.33 -0.81 0.32
CA ALA A 203 12.66 -0.67 1.74
C ALA A 203 11.66 0.24 2.46
N VAL A 204 11.39 -0.09 3.72
CA VAL A 204 10.65 0.74 4.69
C VAL A 204 11.32 0.53 6.03
N GLU A 205 12.29 1.37 6.38
CA GLU A 205 13.16 1.14 7.54
C GLU A 205 13.05 2.26 8.56
N SER A 206 13.16 1.93 9.84
CA SER A 206 13.22 2.95 10.89
C SER A 206 14.63 3.50 11.01
N GLY A 207 14.82 4.75 10.60
CA GLY A 207 15.97 5.56 10.96
C GLY A 207 15.70 6.35 12.25
N GLN A 208 16.74 6.57 13.05
CA GLN A 208 16.66 7.57 14.13
C GLN A 208 16.43 8.97 13.53
N ARG A 209 17.09 9.24 12.40
CA ARG A 209 17.02 10.46 11.58
C ARG A 209 17.35 10.12 10.12
N GLU A 210 17.21 11.07 9.22
CA GLU A 210 17.67 10.97 7.82
C GLU A 210 19.18 11.22 7.69
N SER A 211 19.97 10.48 8.47
CA SER A 211 21.44 10.60 8.52
C SER A 211 22.13 9.72 7.46
N LYS A 212 23.40 10.01 7.17
CA LYS A 212 24.24 9.20 6.27
C LYS A 212 24.29 7.74 6.73
N GLU A 213 24.43 7.52 8.03
CA GLU A 213 24.54 6.20 8.64
C GLU A 213 23.25 5.40 8.46
N SER A 214 22.10 6.07 8.67
CA SER A 214 20.78 5.45 8.55
C SER A 214 20.50 5.05 7.11
N TRP A 215 20.72 5.95 6.14
CA TRP A 215 20.59 5.63 4.72
C TRP A 215 21.60 4.57 4.26
N GLY A 216 22.86 4.66 4.72
CA GLY A 216 23.90 3.69 4.42
C GLY A 216 23.54 2.28 4.90
N ALA A 217 22.89 2.14 6.06
CA ALA A 217 22.41 0.85 6.55
C ALA A 217 21.34 0.25 5.63
N VAL A 218 20.38 1.06 5.15
CA VAL A 218 19.36 0.61 4.19
C VAL A 218 20.00 0.17 2.87
N LEU A 219 20.95 0.95 2.33
CA LEU A 219 21.62 0.63 1.07
C LEU A 219 22.48 -0.65 1.18
N ARG A 220 23.19 -0.84 2.29
CA ARG A 220 23.96 -2.06 2.55
C ARG A 220 23.07 -3.29 2.69
N ASP A 221 21.93 -3.16 3.37
CA ASP A 221 20.95 -4.24 3.51
C ASP A 221 20.34 -4.65 2.15
N LEU A 222 19.99 -3.69 1.29
CA LEU A 222 19.53 -3.98 -0.07
C LEU A 222 20.59 -4.75 -0.88
N ARG A 223 21.86 -4.34 -0.82
CA ARG A 223 22.96 -5.04 -1.47
C ARG A 223 23.16 -6.44 -0.90
N ALA A 224 23.12 -6.60 0.41
CA ALA A 224 23.28 -7.89 1.08
C ALA A 224 22.17 -8.88 0.68
N ARG A 225 20.97 -8.38 0.36
CA ARG A 225 19.85 -9.15 -0.19
C ARG A 225 19.98 -9.45 -1.69
N GLY A 226 21.07 -9.03 -2.33
CA GLY A 226 21.37 -9.31 -3.73
C GLY A 226 20.88 -8.27 -4.73
N LEU A 227 20.39 -7.10 -4.29
CA LEU A 227 19.94 -6.07 -5.21
C LEU A 227 21.12 -5.53 -6.02
N LYS A 228 21.03 -5.64 -7.35
CA LYS A 228 22.02 -5.11 -8.29
C LYS A 228 22.00 -3.57 -8.29
N PRO A 229 23.11 -2.90 -8.66
CA PRO A 229 23.13 -1.45 -8.82
C PRO A 229 22.08 -0.96 -9.81
N TRP A 230 21.55 0.25 -9.57
CA TRP A 230 20.58 0.92 -10.44
C TRP A 230 21.19 2.17 -11.06
N ARG A 231 20.45 2.82 -11.97
CA ARG A 231 21.00 3.90 -12.81
C ARG A 231 20.84 5.29 -12.21
N CYS A 232 19.74 5.56 -11.52
CA CYS A 232 19.53 6.86 -10.89
C CYS A 232 18.75 6.77 -9.58
N THR A 233 19.18 7.53 -8.59
CA THR A 233 18.39 7.81 -7.38
C THR A 233 17.77 9.20 -7.46
N ILE A 234 16.46 9.26 -7.26
CA ILE A 234 15.66 10.48 -7.17
C ILE A 234 15.36 10.73 -5.70
N ALA A 235 15.83 11.85 -5.15
CA ALA A 235 15.56 12.20 -3.76
C ALA A 235 15.39 13.71 -3.58
N ASP A 236 15.05 14.12 -2.37
CA ASP A 236 14.96 15.52 -1.99
C ASP A 236 16.35 16.13 -1.73
N GLY A 237 16.41 17.26 -1.01
CA GLY A 237 17.67 17.91 -0.70
C GLY A 237 18.43 17.36 0.51
N HIS A 238 17.97 16.30 1.17
CA HIS A 238 18.54 15.89 2.45
C HIS A 238 19.93 15.27 2.27
N LEU A 239 20.97 15.84 2.91
CA LEU A 239 22.36 15.47 2.66
C LEU A 239 22.70 14.00 3.00
N GLY A 240 21.95 13.38 3.90
CA GLY A 240 22.19 12.01 4.37
C GLY A 240 22.14 10.96 3.25
N ILE A 241 21.14 11.01 2.37
CA ILE A 241 21.01 10.02 1.28
C ILE A 241 22.13 10.19 0.26
N TRP A 242 22.46 11.43 -0.11
CA TRP A 242 23.52 11.73 -1.07
C TRP A 242 24.89 11.28 -0.58
N ALA A 243 25.21 11.57 0.68
CA ALA A 243 26.47 11.13 1.27
C ALA A 243 26.58 9.59 1.37
N ALA A 244 25.46 8.89 1.58
CA ALA A 244 25.42 7.43 1.61
C ALA A 244 25.53 6.81 0.20
N LEU A 245 24.91 7.41 -0.80
CA LEU A 245 24.99 6.98 -2.20
C LEU A 245 26.40 7.13 -2.75
N ALA A 246 27.08 8.25 -2.50
CA ALA A 246 28.45 8.47 -2.96
C ALA A 246 29.42 7.37 -2.48
N GLU A 247 29.20 6.83 -1.27
CA GLU A 247 30.03 5.75 -0.71
C GLU A 247 29.63 4.37 -1.25
N GLN A 248 28.32 4.11 -1.36
CA GLN A 248 27.82 2.76 -1.64
C GLN A 248 27.60 2.52 -3.14
N GLN A 249 27.13 3.50 -3.90
CA GLN A 249 26.88 3.41 -5.35
C GLN A 249 27.41 4.65 -6.10
N PRO A 250 28.74 4.83 -6.19
CA PRO A 250 29.34 6.02 -6.81
C PRO A 250 29.02 6.18 -8.31
N ALA A 251 28.63 5.10 -8.99
CA ALA A 251 28.27 5.12 -10.41
C ALA A 251 26.78 5.46 -10.67
N ALA A 252 25.95 5.50 -9.63
CA ALA A 252 24.53 5.82 -9.78
C ALA A 252 24.36 7.34 -9.94
N ALA A 253 23.59 7.75 -10.95
CA ALA A 253 23.28 9.14 -11.16
C ALA A 253 22.38 9.68 -10.03
N GLU A 254 22.55 10.95 -9.68
CA GLU A 254 21.84 11.58 -8.57
C GLU A 254 20.90 12.66 -9.11
N GLN A 255 19.58 12.47 -8.92
CA GLN A 255 18.57 13.42 -9.35
C GLN A 255 17.87 14.05 -8.14
N ARG A 256 18.01 15.36 -7.99
CA ARG A 256 17.31 16.12 -6.95
C ARG A 256 15.92 16.54 -7.42
N CYS A 257 14.92 16.44 -6.54
CA CYS A 257 13.55 16.80 -6.85
C CYS A 257 13.39 18.31 -7.17
N TRP A 258 12.83 18.61 -8.35
CA TRP A 258 12.51 19.98 -8.74
C TRP A 258 11.42 20.62 -7.89
N ASN A 259 10.39 19.87 -7.46
CA ASN A 259 9.31 20.44 -6.64
C ASN A 259 9.86 21.00 -5.33
N HIS A 260 10.69 20.22 -4.64
CA HIS A 260 11.36 20.65 -3.42
C HIS A 260 12.31 21.83 -3.66
N ARG A 261 13.05 21.84 -4.79
CA ARG A 261 13.87 22.99 -5.16
C ARG A 261 13.04 24.25 -5.32
N ILE A 262 11.95 24.19 -6.07
CA ILE A 262 11.08 25.33 -6.35
C ILE A 262 10.54 25.91 -5.04
N VAL A 263 10.05 25.06 -4.13
CA VAL A 263 9.60 25.49 -2.79
C VAL A 263 10.71 26.19 -2.03
N ASN A 264 11.90 25.58 -1.94
CA ASN A 264 13.04 26.15 -1.22
C ASN A 264 13.48 27.50 -1.78
N VAL A 265 13.45 27.68 -3.11
CA VAL A 265 13.78 28.95 -3.75
C VAL A 265 12.70 30.00 -3.45
N LEU A 266 11.42 29.63 -3.55
CA LEU A 266 10.30 30.55 -3.27
C LEU A 266 10.25 31.02 -1.81
N ASP A 267 10.66 30.18 -0.86
CA ASP A 267 10.74 30.56 0.56
C ASP A 267 11.77 31.67 0.83
N ALA A 268 12.73 31.88 -0.08
CA ALA A 268 13.69 32.98 -0.02
C ALA A 268 13.21 34.24 -0.78
N ILE A 269 12.01 34.23 -1.35
CA ILE A 269 11.44 35.34 -2.14
C ILE A 269 10.29 35.98 -1.36
N PRO A 270 10.21 37.32 -1.27
CA PRO A 270 9.09 38.01 -0.64
C PRO A 270 7.74 37.62 -1.28
N LYS A 271 6.71 37.39 -0.46
CA LYS A 271 5.39 36.87 -0.87
C LYS A 271 4.79 37.60 -2.08
N LYS A 272 4.95 38.93 -2.17
CA LYS A 272 4.48 39.77 -3.28
C LYS A 272 5.02 39.33 -4.66
N HIS A 273 6.22 38.75 -4.71
CA HIS A 273 6.89 38.36 -5.95
C HIS A 273 6.87 36.85 -6.22
N GLN A 274 6.40 36.04 -5.25
CA GLN A 274 6.42 34.57 -5.35
C GLN A 274 5.60 34.04 -6.54
N MET A 275 4.47 34.67 -6.88
CA MET A 275 3.64 34.21 -8.00
C MET A 275 4.40 34.30 -9.34
N ALA A 276 5.00 35.46 -9.63
CA ALA A 276 5.79 35.66 -10.84
C ALA A 276 7.06 34.78 -10.86
N ALA A 277 7.74 34.65 -9.71
CA ALA A 277 8.91 33.79 -9.59
C ALA A 277 8.54 32.30 -9.80
N SER A 278 7.40 31.86 -9.26
CA SER A 278 6.91 30.48 -9.38
C SER A 278 6.67 30.11 -10.84
N THR A 279 6.09 31.00 -11.63
CA THR A 279 5.88 30.77 -13.07
C THR A 279 7.21 30.50 -13.76
N LEU A 280 8.22 31.35 -13.58
CA LEU A 280 9.55 31.18 -14.19
C LEU A 280 10.22 29.89 -13.73
N LEU A 281 10.25 29.61 -12.42
CA LEU A 281 10.85 28.40 -11.86
C LEU A 281 10.19 27.12 -12.37
N LYS A 282 8.86 27.12 -12.55
CA LYS A 282 8.12 25.96 -13.07
C LYS A 282 8.36 25.70 -14.56
N THR A 283 8.81 26.69 -15.33
CA THR A 283 9.16 26.47 -16.74
C THR A 283 10.49 25.72 -16.93
N MET A 284 11.47 25.96 -16.05
CA MET A 284 12.82 25.38 -16.15
C MET A 284 12.84 23.84 -16.31
N PRO A 285 12.18 23.04 -15.46
CA PRO A 285 12.21 21.57 -15.58
C PRO A 285 11.43 21.00 -16.77
N TYR A 286 10.83 21.85 -17.60
CA TYR A 286 10.12 21.49 -18.83
C TYR A 286 10.83 22.02 -20.08
N ALA A 287 12.02 22.61 -19.93
CA ALA A 287 12.85 22.94 -21.08
C ALA A 287 13.16 21.68 -21.89
N GLU A 288 13.25 21.85 -23.21
CA GLU A 288 13.46 20.76 -24.16
C GLU A 288 14.90 20.23 -24.15
N THR A 289 15.86 21.07 -23.75
CA THR A 289 17.28 20.74 -23.66
C THR A 289 17.88 21.27 -22.37
N HIS A 290 18.98 20.67 -21.95
CA HIS A 290 19.76 21.14 -20.81
C HIS A 290 20.19 22.61 -20.99
N VAL A 291 20.67 22.98 -22.18
CA VAL A 291 21.12 24.35 -22.50
C VAL A 291 19.98 25.37 -22.35
N GLU A 292 18.77 25.03 -22.80
CA GLU A 292 17.61 25.91 -22.63
C GLU A 292 17.22 26.07 -21.15
N CYS A 293 17.34 25.00 -20.36
CA CYS A 293 17.13 25.04 -18.91
C CYS A 293 18.10 26.02 -18.22
N GLU A 294 19.37 25.99 -18.60
CA GLU A 294 20.39 26.90 -18.09
C GLU A 294 20.13 28.35 -18.50
N ARG A 295 19.72 28.58 -19.75
CA ARG A 295 19.31 29.90 -20.22
C ARG A 295 18.17 30.47 -19.38
N LEU A 296 17.20 29.65 -18.99
CA LEU A 296 16.09 30.04 -18.11
C LEU A 296 16.57 30.31 -16.67
N ARG A 297 17.47 29.48 -16.14
CA ARG A 297 18.14 29.70 -14.83
C ARG A 297 18.83 31.05 -14.78
N ASP A 298 19.57 31.40 -15.83
CA ASP A 298 20.36 32.63 -15.87
C ASP A 298 19.47 33.87 -16.00
N GLN A 299 18.39 33.80 -16.77
CA GLN A 299 17.36 34.84 -16.79
C GLN A 299 16.72 35.07 -15.42
N PHE A 300 16.36 33.99 -14.72
CA PHE A 300 15.84 34.07 -13.36
C PHE A 300 16.86 34.71 -12.41
N SER A 301 18.12 34.29 -12.50
CA SER A 301 19.22 34.80 -11.69
C SER A 301 19.41 36.30 -11.92
N HIS A 302 19.43 36.75 -13.18
CA HIS A 302 19.53 38.16 -13.52
C HIS A 302 18.39 38.99 -12.95
N ARG A 303 17.14 38.47 -13.04
CA ARG A 303 15.94 39.16 -12.57
C ARG A 303 15.89 39.28 -11.04
N TYR A 304 16.34 38.26 -10.31
CA TYR A 304 16.15 38.18 -8.86
C TYR A 304 17.42 38.40 -8.03
N ARG A 305 18.62 38.51 -8.63
CA ARG A 305 19.88 38.69 -7.88
C ARG A 305 19.89 39.86 -6.90
N MET A 306 19.29 41.00 -7.27
CA MET A 306 19.24 42.18 -6.39
C MET A 306 18.13 42.07 -5.33
N LEU A 307 16.99 41.49 -5.69
CA LEU A 307 15.81 41.41 -4.82
C LEU A 307 15.93 40.28 -3.79
N ALA A 308 16.44 39.12 -4.21
CA ALA A 308 16.45 37.89 -3.45
C ALA A 308 17.72 37.07 -3.76
N PRO A 309 18.93 37.55 -3.39
CA PRO A 309 20.19 36.86 -3.68
C PRO A 309 20.23 35.42 -3.13
N LYS A 310 19.65 35.19 -1.94
CA LYS A 310 19.51 33.84 -1.35
C LYS A 310 18.67 32.89 -2.21
N ALA A 311 17.67 33.40 -2.93
CA ALA A 311 16.85 32.57 -3.82
C ALA A 311 17.67 32.11 -5.03
N VAL A 312 18.53 32.98 -5.56
CA VAL A 312 19.46 32.66 -6.65
C VAL A 312 20.52 31.65 -6.17
N GLU A 313 21.14 31.87 -5.02
CA GLU A 313 22.08 30.91 -4.41
C GLU A 313 21.42 29.53 -4.23
N ARG A 314 20.20 29.50 -3.69
CA ARG A 314 19.41 28.27 -3.54
C ARG A 314 19.03 27.64 -4.88
N LEU A 315 18.96 28.37 -5.99
CA LEU A 315 18.70 27.77 -7.29
C LEU A 315 19.96 27.07 -7.83
N HIS A 316 21.12 27.72 -7.70
CA HIS A 316 22.41 27.23 -8.20
C HIS A 316 23.02 26.09 -7.38
N ALA A 317 22.75 26.04 -6.07
CA ALA A 317 23.26 24.96 -5.21
C ALA A 317 22.81 23.58 -5.71
N ASP A 318 23.72 22.61 -5.88
CA ASP A 318 23.46 21.28 -6.48
C ASP A 318 22.77 21.33 -7.86
N TRP A 319 23.12 22.28 -8.72
CA TRP A 319 22.52 22.41 -10.05
C TRP A 319 22.63 21.13 -10.88
N GLU A 320 23.81 20.51 -10.94
CA GLU A 320 24.05 19.27 -11.69
C GLU A 320 23.05 18.17 -11.35
N ARG A 321 22.74 18.00 -10.05
CA ARG A 321 21.73 17.02 -9.60
C ARG A 321 20.31 17.37 -10.05
N LEU A 322 19.99 18.64 -10.28
CA LEU A 322 18.66 19.02 -10.77
C LEU A 322 18.46 18.66 -12.23
N VAL A 323 19.52 18.68 -13.03
CA VAL A 323 19.47 18.51 -14.48
C VAL A 323 19.89 17.11 -14.95
N THR A 324 20.27 16.21 -14.04
CA THR A 324 20.62 14.81 -14.33
C THR A 324 19.58 14.09 -15.21
N PHE A 325 18.29 14.44 -15.10
CA PHE A 325 17.22 13.80 -15.85
C PHE A 325 17.40 13.89 -17.38
N TYR A 326 18.10 14.90 -17.91
CA TYR A 326 18.40 15.00 -19.35
C TYR A 326 19.26 13.83 -19.88
N GLN A 327 19.94 13.09 -19.00
CA GLN A 327 20.73 11.89 -19.31
C GLN A 327 19.87 10.61 -19.43
N PHE A 328 18.54 10.73 -19.37
CA PHE A 328 17.58 9.63 -19.47
C PHE A 328 16.52 9.92 -20.52
N PRO A 329 15.80 8.90 -21.03
CA PRO A 329 14.76 9.09 -22.04
C PRO A 329 13.77 10.20 -21.70
N LYS A 330 13.41 11.01 -22.70
CA LYS A 330 12.49 12.14 -22.53
C LYS A 330 11.16 11.74 -21.90
N ASP A 331 10.62 10.58 -22.29
CA ASP A 331 9.38 10.05 -21.73
C ASP A 331 9.44 9.76 -20.23
N HIS A 332 10.63 9.52 -19.68
CA HIS A 332 10.83 9.23 -18.25
C HIS A 332 10.90 10.50 -17.39
N TRP A 333 11.22 11.66 -17.98
CA TRP A 333 11.43 12.92 -17.26
C TRP A 333 10.29 13.30 -16.30
N PRO A 334 8.98 13.13 -16.67
CA PRO A 334 7.89 13.42 -15.76
C PRO A 334 7.94 12.65 -14.43
N HIS A 335 8.56 11.47 -14.41
CA HIS A 335 8.73 10.64 -13.22
C HIS A 335 10.07 10.90 -12.51
N VAL A 336 11.14 11.16 -13.26
CA VAL A 336 12.50 11.27 -12.74
C VAL A 336 12.75 12.61 -12.03
N ARG A 337 12.20 13.72 -12.54
CA ARG A 337 12.44 15.06 -11.97
C ARG A 337 11.78 15.32 -10.61
N THR A 338 11.05 14.36 -10.05
CA THR A 338 10.22 14.53 -8.85
C THR A 338 10.20 13.30 -7.94
N THR A 339 10.18 13.54 -6.64
CA THR A 339 9.95 12.56 -5.57
C THR A 339 8.48 12.20 -5.35
N ASN A 340 7.56 12.73 -6.17
CA ASN A 340 6.12 12.44 -6.08
C ASN A 340 5.79 10.94 -6.06
N VAL A 341 6.61 10.09 -6.70
CA VAL A 341 6.43 8.63 -6.70
C VAL A 341 6.46 8.04 -5.29
N VAL A 342 7.32 8.55 -4.40
CA VAL A 342 7.44 8.10 -3.01
C VAL A 342 6.61 8.96 -2.04
N GLU A 343 6.42 10.24 -2.34
CA GLU A 343 5.60 11.15 -1.52
C GLU A 343 4.09 10.90 -1.64
N SER A 344 3.58 10.63 -2.84
CA SER A 344 2.12 10.47 -3.06
C SER A 344 1.52 9.35 -2.21
N PRO A 345 2.15 8.16 -2.10
CA PRO A 345 1.70 7.11 -1.19
C PRO A 345 1.69 7.51 0.29
N PHE A 346 2.51 8.49 0.70
CA PHE A 346 2.55 8.95 2.09
C PHE A 346 1.27 9.67 2.52
N ALA A 347 0.44 10.17 1.59
CA ALA A 347 -0.86 10.74 1.94
C ALA A 347 -1.77 9.69 2.61
N ALA A 348 -1.83 8.47 2.07
CA ALA A 348 -2.57 7.36 2.66
C ALA A 348 -2.02 6.98 4.03
N VAL A 349 -0.69 7.00 4.19
CA VAL A 349 -0.04 6.77 5.48
C VAL A 349 -0.38 7.86 6.49
N ARG A 350 -0.33 9.14 6.10
CA ARG A 350 -0.64 10.29 6.96
C ARG A 350 -2.11 10.29 7.40
N LEU A 351 -3.04 9.90 6.53
CA LEU A 351 -4.45 9.70 6.90
C LEU A 351 -4.56 8.70 8.06
N ARG A 352 -3.83 7.59 7.98
CA ARG A 352 -3.82 6.56 9.02
C ARG A 352 -3.17 7.04 10.33
N THR A 353 -2.01 7.68 10.25
CA THR A 353 -1.27 8.11 11.45
C THR A 353 -1.96 9.27 12.19
N ARG A 354 -2.77 10.07 11.50
CA ARG A 354 -3.62 11.11 12.13
C ARG A 354 -4.86 10.52 12.84
N ALA A 355 -5.49 9.50 12.26
CA ALA A 355 -6.67 8.85 12.86
C ALA A 355 -6.33 7.93 14.05
N GLY A 356 -5.08 7.46 14.15
CA GLY A 356 -4.61 6.63 15.26
C GLY A 356 -4.13 7.45 16.47
N LYS A 357 -4.37 6.95 17.70
CA LYS A 357 -3.57 7.37 18.87
C LYS A 357 -2.09 7.06 18.60
N ARG A 358 -1.18 7.86 19.18
CA ARG A 358 0.29 7.72 19.07
C ARG A 358 0.71 6.25 19.11
N TYR A 359 1.52 5.81 18.14
CA TYR A 359 2.05 4.44 18.13
C TYR A 359 2.99 4.26 19.32
N GLN A 360 2.75 3.25 20.15
CA GLN A 360 3.58 2.97 21.33
C GLN A 360 4.98 2.45 20.96
N ARG A 361 5.10 1.75 19.83
CA ARG A 361 6.35 1.13 19.33
C ARG A 361 6.56 1.47 17.87
N VAL A 362 7.80 1.71 17.49
CA VAL A 362 8.16 2.12 16.12
C VAL A 362 7.99 0.95 15.16
N GLU A 363 8.37 -0.27 15.57
CA GLU A 363 8.28 -1.49 14.76
C GLU A 363 6.84 -1.75 14.30
N SER A 364 5.88 -1.59 15.22
CA SER A 364 4.46 -1.75 14.91
C SER A 364 3.94 -0.67 13.96
N ALA A 365 4.53 0.53 13.96
CA ALA A 365 4.23 1.57 12.98
C ALA A 365 4.84 1.20 11.62
N THR A 366 6.10 0.73 11.59
CA THR A 366 6.80 0.30 10.38
C THR A 366 6.03 -0.78 9.63
N ALA A 367 5.63 -1.87 10.29
CA ALA A 367 4.91 -2.96 9.63
C ALA A 367 3.54 -2.51 9.07
N LEU A 368 2.82 -1.64 9.79
CA LEU A 368 1.56 -1.09 9.29
C LEU A 368 1.78 -0.19 8.07
N ILE A 369 2.78 0.67 8.13
CA ILE A 369 3.09 1.62 7.06
C ILE A 369 3.57 0.88 5.81
N TRP A 370 4.44 -0.11 5.99
CA TRP A 370 4.80 -1.06 4.95
C TRP A 370 3.55 -1.70 4.32
N LYS A 371 2.59 -2.18 5.13
CA LYS A 371 1.38 -2.80 4.60
C LYS A 371 0.52 -1.81 3.80
N VAL A 372 0.40 -0.56 4.25
CA VAL A 372 -0.28 0.51 3.50
C VAL A 372 0.42 0.77 2.16
N LEU A 373 1.76 0.86 2.16
CA LEU A 373 2.54 1.05 0.94
C LEU A 373 2.41 -0.13 -0.02
N GLN A 374 2.37 -1.37 0.47
CA GLN A 374 2.11 -2.58 -0.34
C GLN A 374 0.72 -2.57 -0.99
N VAL A 375 -0.29 -1.98 -0.33
CA VAL A 375 -1.61 -1.78 -0.96
C VAL A 375 -1.54 -0.70 -2.03
N ALA A 376 -0.89 0.42 -1.73
CA ALA A 376 -0.72 1.51 -2.69
C ALA A 376 0.06 1.06 -3.95
N GLU A 377 1.08 0.21 -3.77
CA GLU A 377 1.91 -0.36 -4.84
C GLU A 377 1.08 -0.98 -5.97
N ARG A 378 -0.05 -1.62 -5.65
CA ARG A 378 -0.96 -2.24 -6.63
C ARG A 378 -1.60 -1.26 -7.61
N THR A 379 -1.64 0.01 -7.23
CA THR A 379 -2.24 1.10 -8.02
C THR A 379 -1.20 2.05 -8.60
N PHE A 380 0.09 1.78 -8.39
CA PHE A 380 1.13 2.61 -8.97
C PHE A 380 1.04 2.59 -10.49
N ARG A 381 0.90 3.79 -11.06
CA ARG A 381 1.06 3.98 -12.50
C ARG A 381 2.46 3.55 -12.90
N ARG A 382 2.57 2.73 -13.96
CA ARG A 382 3.86 2.38 -14.57
C ARG A 382 4.62 3.63 -15.05
N LEU A 383 5.92 3.49 -15.26
CA LEU A 383 6.66 4.52 -15.99
C LEU A 383 6.13 4.65 -17.42
N ASN A 384 6.29 5.84 -17.99
CA ASN A 384 6.03 6.05 -19.42
C ASN A 384 7.14 5.35 -20.22
N ALA A 385 6.82 4.93 -21.45
CA ALA A 385 7.74 4.23 -22.35
C ALA A 385 8.53 3.08 -21.69
N PRO A 386 7.85 2.12 -21.01
CA PRO A 386 8.53 1.03 -20.29
C PRO A 386 9.46 0.20 -21.17
N GLU A 387 9.22 0.13 -22.48
CA GLU A 387 10.06 -0.52 -23.48
C GLU A 387 11.50 0.05 -23.55
N LEU A 388 11.73 1.28 -23.08
CA LEU A 388 13.08 1.90 -23.04
C LEU A 388 13.87 1.52 -21.79
N LEU A 389 13.20 1.03 -20.74
CA LEU A 389 13.83 0.74 -19.45
C LEU A 389 14.91 -0.35 -19.49
N PRO A 390 14.79 -1.44 -20.28
CA PRO A 390 15.88 -2.40 -20.44
C PRO A 390 17.16 -1.76 -21.00
N ALA A 391 17.04 -0.86 -21.97
CA ALA A 391 18.18 -0.14 -22.54
C ALA A 391 18.83 0.80 -21.53
N VAL A 392 18.01 1.52 -20.73
CA VAL A 392 18.51 2.33 -19.60
C VAL A 392 19.21 1.44 -18.58
N TYR A 393 18.61 0.31 -18.19
CA TYR A 393 19.19 -0.65 -17.26
C TYR A 393 20.55 -1.17 -17.75
N ALA A 394 20.69 -1.42 -19.05
CA ALA A 394 21.95 -1.80 -19.69
C ALA A 394 22.98 -0.66 -19.75
N GLY A 395 22.59 0.59 -19.49
CA GLY A 395 23.50 1.75 -19.43
C GLY A 395 23.64 2.50 -20.75
N THR A 396 22.63 2.40 -21.62
CA THR A 396 22.58 3.16 -22.87
C THR A 396 22.62 4.66 -22.57
N PRO A 397 23.53 5.43 -23.21
CA PRO A 397 23.63 6.87 -22.98
C PRO A 397 22.51 7.64 -23.69
N TYR A 398 22.01 8.68 -23.03
CA TYR A 398 21.07 9.64 -23.60
C TYR A 398 21.60 11.06 -23.42
N VAL A 399 21.33 11.92 -24.39
CA VAL A 399 21.61 13.35 -24.34
C VAL A 399 20.33 14.08 -24.70
N ASP A 400 19.88 14.98 -23.82
CA ASP A 400 18.58 15.65 -23.92
C ASP A 400 17.43 14.67 -24.22
N GLY A 401 17.50 13.49 -23.60
CA GLY A 401 16.47 12.46 -23.68
C GLY A 401 16.39 11.70 -24.99
N VAL A 402 17.31 11.95 -25.91
CA VAL A 402 17.50 11.19 -27.15
C VAL A 402 18.66 10.22 -26.96
N GLN A 403 18.48 8.98 -27.42
CA GLN A 403 19.52 7.96 -27.36
C GLN A 403 20.72 8.41 -28.19
N SER A 404 21.90 8.47 -27.56
CA SER A 404 23.14 8.77 -28.29
C SER A 404 23.60 7.52 -29.02
N PRO A 405 24.06 7.62 -30.30
CA PRO A 405 24.70 6.49 -30.95
C PRO A 405 25.91 6.04 -30.12
N HIS A 406 26.09 4.72 -29.97
CA HIS A 406 27.22 4.13 -29.25
C HIS A 406 28.54 4.67 -29.82
N VAL A 407 29.24 5.53 -29.07
CA VAL A 407 30.69 5.63 -29.23
C VAL A 407 31.25 4.44 -28.48
N ILE A 408 31.50 3.35 -29.22
CA ILE A 408 32.40 2.30 -28.74
C ILE A 408 33.72 3.02 -28.46
N ARG A 409 34.07 3.23 -27.19
CA ARG A 409 35.46 3.52 -26.83
C ARG A 409 36.25 2.28 -27.22
N GLN A 410 36.83 2.30 -28.41
CA GLN A 410 37.98 1.46 -28.68
C GLN A 410 39.06 1.94 -27.70
N GLU A 411 39.29 1.14 -26.66
CA GLU A 411 40.55 1.18 -25.94
C GLU A 411 41.64 0.87 -26.97
N VAL A 412 42.27 1.92 -27.47
CA VAL A 412 43.54 1.81 -28.19
C VAL A 412 44.56 1.43 -27.13
N ALA A 413 44.92 0.14 -27.11
CA ALA A 413 46.11 -0.32 -26.43
C ALA A 413 47.32 0.41 -27.04
N ALA A 414 48.05 1.13 -26.19
CA ALA A 414 49.40 1.61 -26.43
C ALA A 414 50.23 1.29 -25.18
#